data_AF-A0A2E3IJG0-F1
#
_entry.id   AF-A0A2E3IJG0-F1
#
_cell.length_a   1.000
_cell.length_b   1.000
_cell.length_c   1.000
_cell.angle_alpha   90.00
_cell.angle_beta   90.00
_cell.angle_gamma   90.00
#
_symmetry.space_group_name_H-M   'P 1'
#
loop_
_entity.id
_entity.type
_entity.pdbx_description
1 polymer ?
#
loop_
_entity_poly.entity_id
_entity_poly.type
_entity_poly.pdbx_seq_one_letter_code
_entity_poly.pdbx_strand_id
1 'polypeptide(L)'
;MWRAGALPKEKSERVIVAGDFNNRVGDDSLNFIEGAGMRPTWKDLKIELSQQFSYNAFAPEKQAGVIDHIFYKVLSGAKAADGGIIEMKKPLSDHKPVWAELVFPRYTRR
;
A
#
# COMPACT_ATOMS: atom_id res chain seq x y z
N MET A 1 -2.58 -24.16 -16.42
CA MET A 1 -3.32 -22.91 -16.70
C MET A 1 -4.09 -22.55 -15.43
N TRP A 2 -3.49 -21.74 -14.55
CA TRP A 2 -4.17 -21.28 -13.35
C TRP A 2 -5.16 -20.20 -13.75
N ARG A 3 -6.47 -20.45 -13.58
CA ARG A 3 -7.45 -19.37 -13.60
C ARG A 3 -7.11 -18.52 -12.37
N ALA A 4 -6.48 -17.37 -12.59
CA ALA A 4 -6.43 -16.33 -11.58
C ALA A 4 -7.88 -16.13 -11.11
N GLY A 5 -8.16 -16.55 -9.88
CA GLY A 5 -9.47 -16.37 -9.28
C GLY A 5 -9.72 -14.88 -9.25
N ALA A 6 -10.48 -14.38 -10.22
CA ALA A 6 -10.94 -13.01 -10.20
C ALA A 6 -11.78 -12.90 -8.92
N LEU A 7 -11.25 -12.18 -7.93
CA LEU A 7 -12.05 -11.72 -6.81
C LEU A 7 -13.35 -11.14 -7.39
N PRO A 8 -14.53 -11.52 -6.88
CA PRO A 8 -15.78 -10.96 -7.37
C PRO A 8 -15.64 -9.44 -7.43
N LYS A 9 -16.06 -8.84 -8.55
CA LYS A 9 -15.85 -7.41 -8.82
C LYS A 9 -16.38 -6.61 -7.63
N GLU A 10 -15.46 -6.05 -6.84
CA GLU A 10 -15.81 -5.34 -5.61
C GLU A 10 -16.65 -4.10 -5.98
N LYS A 11 -17.91 -4.12 -5.53
CA LYS A 11 -18.93 -3.13 -5.90
C LYS A 11 -18.86 -1.87 -5.05
N SER A 12 -18.21 -1.94 -3.89
CA SER A 12 -18.06 -0.81 -2.98
C SER A 12 -17.25 0.30 -3.65
N GLU A 13 -17.74 1.54 -3.53
CA GLU A 13 -17.03 2.71 -4.07
C GLU A 13 -15.72 2.97 -3.31
N ARG A 14 -15.73 2.72 -2.00
CA ARG A 14 -14.60 2.94 -1.10
C ARG A 14 -14.07 1.61 -0.61
N VAL A 15 -12.86 1.28 -1.03
CA VAL A 15 -12.13 0.08 -0.63
C VAL A 15 -10.73 0.52 -0.26
N ILE A 16 -10.26 0.04 0.89
CA ILE A 16 -8.89 0.18 1.34
C ILE A 16 -8.37 -1.24 1.55
N VAL A 17 -7.18 -1.52 1.04
CA VAL A 17 -6.47 -2.78 1.28
C VAL A 17 -5.13 -2.42 1.90
N ALA A 18 -4.84 -2.98 3.07
CA ALA A 18 -3.63 -2.70 3.81
C ALA A 18 -3.06 -3.98 4.40
N GLY A 19 -1.73 -4.11 4.40
CA GLY A 19 -1.04 -5.23 5.00
C GLY A 19 0.34 -5.49 4.38
N ASP A 20 0.93 -6.61 4.78
CA ASP A 20 2.13 -7.17 4.20
C ASP A 20 1.78 -7.95 2.92
N PHE A 21 2.36 -7.54 1.80
CA PHE A 21 2.20 -8.20 0.50
C PHE A 21 3.41 -9.06 0.11
N ASN A 22 4.50 -9.00 0.88
CA ASN A 22 5.79 -9.61 0.53
C ASN A 22 6.35 -9.21 -0.84
N ASN A 23 5.91 -8.07 -1.38
CA ASN A 23 6.27 -7.58 -2.71
C ASN A 23 6.52 -6.09 -2.69
N ARG A 24 7.36 -5.59 -3.60
CA ARG A 24 7.64 -4.16 -3.76
C ARG A 24 6.74 -3.54 -4.81
N VAL A 25 6.55 -2.22 -4.74
CA VAL A 25 5.90 -1.46 -5.83
C VAL A 25 6.67 -1.70 -7.12
N GLY A 26 5.97 -2.11 -8.18
CA GLY A 26 6.55 -2.47 -9.46
C GLY A 26 6.66 -3.98 -9.70
N ASP A 27 6.55 -4.82 -8.66
CA ASP A 27 6.44 -6.27 -8.82
C ASP A 27 5.12 -6.66 -9.50
N ASP A 28 5.11 -7.77 -10.23
CA ASP A 28 3.94 -8.23 -11.02
C ASP A 28 2.65 -8.36 -10.19
N SER A 29 2.76 -8.84 -8.96
CA SER A 29 1.63 -8.99 -8.03
C SER A 29 1.03 -7.65 -7.63
N LEU A 30 1.85 -6.62 -7.35
CA LEU A 30 1.33 -5.29 -7.04
C LEU A 30 0.84 -4.58 -8.31
N ASN A 31 1.50 -4.76 -9.45
CA ASN A 31 1.02 -4.25 -10.74
C ASN A 31 -0.37 -4.82 -11.10
N PHE A 32 -0.65 -6.07 -10.75
CA PHE A 32 -1.98 -6.67 -10.90
C PHE A 32 -3.03 -5.97 -10.02
N ILE A 33 -2.70 -5.65 -8.76
CA ILE A 33 -3.58 -4.90 -7.85
C ILE A 33 -3.86 -3.51 -8.41
N GLU A 34 -2.83 -2.83 -8.92
CA GLU A 34 -2.99 -1.53 -9.58
C GLU A 34 -3.87 -1.61 -10.83
N GLY A 35 -3.66 -2.64 -11.67
CA GLY A 35 -4.48 -2.92 -12.85
C GLY A 35 -5.95 -3.21 -12.53
N ALA A 36 -6.24 -3.67 -11.31
CA ALA A 36 -7.61 -3.84 -10.80
C ALA A 36 -8.28 -2.52 -10.36
N GLY A 37 -7.64 -1.36 -10.56
CA GLY A 37 -8.18 -0.04 -10.25
C GLY A 37 -7.88 0.43 -8.83
N MET A 38 -6.89 -0.17 -8.19
CA MET A 38 -6.35 0.28 -6.90
C MET A 38 -5.13 1.18 -7.12
N ARG A 39 -4.82 2.00 -6.13
CA ARG A 39 -3.65 2.88 -6.15
C ARG A 39 -2.92 2.82 -4.82
N PRO A 40 -1.60 2.56 -4.81
CA PRO A 40 -0.80 2.61 -3.59
C PRO A 40 -0.64 4.08 -3.15
N THR A 41 -0.77 4.32 -1.84
CA THR A 41 -0.66 5.67 -1.26
C THR A 41 0.69 6.33 -1.55
N TRP A 42 1.75 5.53 -1.69
CA TRP A 42 3.10 5.98 -2.04
C TRP A 42 3.16 6.87 -3.29
N LYS A 43 2.28 6.66 -4.28
CA LYS A 43 2.24 7.46 -5.51
C LYS A 43 1.72 8.88 -5.32
N ASP A 44 0.95 9.13 -4.26
CA ASP A 44 0.51 10.48 -3.89
C ASP A 44 1.52 11.17 -2.97
N LEU A 45 2.09 10.40 -2.03
CA LEU A 45 3.04 10.89 -1.04
C LEU A 45 4.40 11.24 -1.62
N LYS A 46 4.73 10.74 -2.83
CA LYS A 46 6.00 10.98 -3.53
C LYS A 46 7.23 10.70 -2.66
N ILE A 47 7.15 9.64 -1.86
CA ILE A 47 8.24 9.18 -0.99
C ILE A 47 9.18 8.30 -1.82
N GLU A 48 10.49 8.56 -1.71
CA GLU A 48 11.53 7.74 -2.32
C GLU A 48 11.66 6.40 -1.57
N LEU A 49 10.97 5.37 -2.08
CA LEU A 49 10.92 4.04 -1.43
C LEU A 49 12.23 3.25 -1.51
N SER A 50 13.12 3.57 -2.47
CA SER A 50 14.36 2.83 -2.72
C SER A 50 15.33 2.85 -1.52
N GLN A 51 15.19 3.84 -0.65
CA GLN A 51 16.01 4.01 0.56
C GLN A 51 15.28 3.59 1.84
N GLN A 52 14.06 3.04 1.72
CA GLN A 52 13.22 2.69 2.85
C GLN A 52 12.95 1.20 2.92
N PHE A 53 12.52 0.75 4.09
CA PHE A 53 12.08 -0.62 4.30
C PHE A 53 11.01 -0.69 5.37
N SER A 54 10.05 -1.59 5.18
CA SER A 54 9.03 -1.91 6.18
C SER A 54 9.31 -3.22 6.90
N TYR A 55 10.14 -4.11 6.34
CA TYR A 55 10.47 -5.40 6.96
C TYR A 55 11.95 -5.54 7.34
N ASN A 56 12.10 -6.20 8.48
CA ASN A 56 13.27 -6.60 9.24
C ASN A 56 13.93 -5.49 10.08
N ALA A 57 13.13 -4.80 10.89
CA ALA A 57 13.59 -3.80 11.84
C ALA A 57 14.55 -4.36 12.91
N PHE A 58 14.50 -5.67 13.20
CA PHE A 58 15.44 -6.34 14.12
C PHE A 58 16.80 -6.65 13.47
N ALA A 59 16.85 -6.80 12.15
CA ALA A 59 18.08 -7.01 11.37
C ALA A 59 18.03 -6.24 10.03
N PRO A 60 18.16 -4.90 10.06
CA PRO A 60 17.96 -4.03 8.88
C PRO A 60 18.86 -4.35 7.69
N GLU A 61 20.02 -4.98 7.90
CA GLU A 61 20.92 -5.41 6.85
C GLU A 61 20.35 -6.55 5.98
N LYS A 62 19.29 -7.22 6.46
CA LYS A 62 18.56 -8.29 5.77
C LYS A 62 17.13 -7.88 5.38
N GLN A 63 16.91 -6.58 5.21
CA GLN A 63 15.62 -6.02 4.82
C GLN A 63 15.20 -6.40 3.38
N ALA A 64 13.89 -6.41 3.14
CA ALA A 64 13.30 -6.77 1.83
C ALA A 64 12.70 -5.57 1.07
N GLY A 65 12.94 -4.35 1.53
CA GLY A 65 12.38 -3.11 1.02
C GLY A 65 11.08 -2.77 1.72
N VAL A 66 10.29 -1.92 1.08
CA VAL A 66 8.90 -1.66 1.49
C VAL A 66 8.03 -2.75 0.90
N ILE A 67 7.49 -3.62 1.76
CA ILE A 67 6.58 -4.73 1.41
C ILE A 67 5.21 -4.62 2.07
N ASP A 68 5.08 -3.70 3.02
CA ASP A 68 3.82 -3.32 3.64
C ASP A 68 3.24 -2.13 2.88
N HIS A 69 2.00 -2.26 2.41
CA HIS A 69 1.38 -1.27 1.54
C HIS A 69 -0.04 -0.92 1.99
N ILE A 70 -0.45 0.31 1.67
CA ILE A 70 -1.83 0.75 1.76
C ILE A 70 -2.27 1.13 0.34
N PHE A 71 -3.35 0.52 -0.12
CA PHE A 71 -3.99 0.80 -1.39
C PHE A 71 -5.40 1.35 -1.17
N TYR A 72 -5.83 2.23 -2.06
CA TYR A 72 -7.22 2.67 -2.12
C TYR A 72 -7.77 2.54 -3.55
N LYS A 73 -9.08 2.34 -3.68
CA LYS A 73 -9.74 2.26 -4.99
C LYS A 73 -9.78 3.64 -5.66
N VAL A 74 -9.25 3.77 -6.87
CA VAL A 74 -9.15 5.06 -7.59
C VAL A 74 -10.51 5.73 -7.78
N LEU A 75 -11.54 4.93 -8.08
CA LEU A 75 -12.91 5.42 -8.29
C LEU A 75 -13.56 6.05 -7.04
N SER A 76 -13.01 5.83 -5.85
CA SER A 76 -13.45 6.53 -4.64
C SER A 76 -13.18 8.04 -4.69
N GLY A 77 -12.33 8.49 -5.61
CA GLY A 77 -11.83 9.86 -5.70
C GLY A 77 -10.89 10.24 -4.55
N ALA A 78 -10.47 9.27 -3.73
CA ALA A 78 -9.56 9.50 -2.63
C ALA A 78 -8.15 9.86 -3.10
N LYS A 79 -7.37 10.44 -2.19
CA LYS A 79 -5.93 10.66 -2.29
C LYS A 79 -5.30 10.51 -0.91
N ALA A 80 -4.05 10.06 -0.85
CA ALA A 80 -3.27 10.20 0.37
C ALA A 80 -2.79 11.66 0.50
N ALA A 81 -3.14 12.30 1.61
CA ALA A 81 -2.71 13.67 1.93
C ALA A 81 -1.42 13.68 2.75
N ASP A 82 -1.22 12.66 3.58
CA ASP A 82 -0.01 12.43 4.37
C ASP A 82 0.16 10.93 4.63
N GLY A 83 1.34 10.51 5.09
CA GLY A 83 1.65 9.13 5.38
C GLY A 83 3.14 8.83 5.41
N GLY A 84 3.49 7.60 5.77
CA GLY A 84 4.88 7.19 5.84
C GLY A 84 5.07 5.85 6.52
N ILE A 85 6.34 5.56 6.81
CA ILE A 85 6.78 4.42 7.61
C ILE A 85 7.16 4.94 8.99
N ILE A 86 6.64 4.33 10.05
CA ILE A 86 6.93 4.74 11.43
C ILE A 86 8.27 4.15 11.86
N GLU A 87 9.25 5.03 12.11
CA GLU A 87 10.53 4.66 12.70
C GLU A 87 10.44 4.63 14.23
N MET A 88 11.00 3.60 14.85
CA MET A 88 11.01 3.42 16.30
C MET A 88 12.44 3.17 16.79
N LYS A 89 12.84 3.87 17.87
CA LYS A 89 14.14 3.64 18.52
C LYS A 89 14.31 2.19 19.00
N LYS A 90 13.22 1.59 19.49
CA LYS A 90 13.14 0.18 19.85
C LYS A 90 11.97 -0.43 19.06
N PRO A 91 12.24 -1.23 18.02
CA PRO A 91 11.18 -1.89 17.27
C PRO A 91 10.38 -2.85 18.17
N LEU A 92 9.06 -2.89 17.95
CA LEU A 92 8.13 -3.80 18.64
C LEU A 92 7.81 -5.05 17.81
N SER A 93 8.15 -5.03 16.53
CA SER A 93 7.98 -6.09 15.54
C SER A 93 9.16 -6.01 14.56
N ASP A 94 9.41 -7.08 13.81
CA ASP A 94 10.29 -7.06 12.66
C ASP A 94 9.72 -6.22 11.51
N HIS A 95 8.40 -6.00 11.49
CA HIS A 95 7.77 -5.02 10.59
C HIS A 95 7.64 -3.63 11.23
N LYS A 96 7.92 -2.60 10.44
CA LYS A 96 7.64 -1.19 10.74
C LYS A 96 6.21 -0.87 10.30
N PRO A 97 5.40 -0.22 11.14
CA PRO A 97 4.06 0.21 10.74
C PRO A 97 4.11 1.19 9.57
N VAL A 98 3.19 1.01 8.61
CA VAL A 98 2.91 1.97 7.55
C VAL A 98 1.58 2.66 7.83
N TRP A 99 1.48 3.95 7.51
CA TRP A 99 0.28 4.73 7.74
C TRP A 99 0.01 5.71 6.59
N ALA A 100 -1.25 6.09 6.43
CA ALA A 100 -1.67 7.11 5.46
C ALA A 100 -2.94 7.82 5.93
N GLU A 101 -3.00 9.13 5.70
CA GLU A 101 -4.21 9.93 5.80
C GLU A 101 -4.89 9.99 4.43
N LEU A 102 -6.07 9.36 4.32
CA LEU A 102 -6.85 9.36 3.08
C LEU A 102 -7.95 10.41 3.12
N VAL A 103 -7.91 11.33 2.15
CA VAL A 103 -8.94 12.36 1.98
C VAL A 103 -9.89 11.94 0.88
N PHE A 104 -11.18 11.82 1.21
CA PHE A 104 -12.25 11.52 0.26
C PHE A 104 -12.98 12.81 -0.17
N PRO A 105 -13.47 12.88 -1.42
CA PRO A 105 -14.38 13.95 -1.84
C PRO A 105 -15.63 13.97 -0.95
N ARG A 106 -16.08 15.16 -0.57
CA ARG A 106 -17.31 15.34 0.23
C ARG A 106 -18.57 14.88 -0.52
N TYR A 107 -18.53 14.88 -1.86
CA TYR A 107 -19.60 14.39 -2.72
C TYR A 107 -19.02 13.32 -3.64
N THR A 108 -19.64 12.14 -3.68
CA THR A 108 -19.31 11.12 -4.67
C THR A 108 -19.80 11.59 -6.03
N ARG A 109 -18.98 11.41 -7.08
CA ARG A 109 -19.47 11.60 -8.45
C ARG A 109 -20.45 10.46 -8.71
N ARG A 110 -21.73 10.80 -8.86
CA ARG A 110 -22.77 9.88 -9.35
C ARG A 110 -22.45 9.42 -10.76
#